data_AF-A0A7W8DAF7-F1
#
_entry.id   AF-A0A7W8DAF7-F1
#
_cell.length_a   1.000
_cell.length_b   1.000
_cell.length_c   1.000
_cell.angle_alpha   90.00
_cell.angle_beta   90.00
_cell.angle_gamma   90.00
#
_symmetry.space_group_name_H-M   'P 1'
#
loop_
_entity.id
_entity.type
_entity.pdbx_description
1 polymer ?
#
loop_
_entity_poly.entity_id
_entity_poly.type
_entity_poly.pdbx_seq_one_letter_code
_entity_poly.pdbx_strand_id
1 'polypeptide(L)'
;MVLSTETEHLTVIMNDPVFSPEHGWDAVLCINFTSVHPNIPHDDACIADEGCHRFIRHPSYAIYRLATVFKAETLRAKLDCGEIRSHDPVSETLFERLRAGLFVSTFVSEKIKRFVRNCAPGLMHCSLQETDRKS
;
A
#
# COMPACT_ATOMS: atom_id res chain seq x y z
N MET A 1 -7.72 2.68 -2.26
CA MET A 1 -8.64 1.71 -1.61
C MET A 1 -7.88 0.95 -0.54
N VAL A 2 -8.50 0.66 0.61
CA VAL A 2 -7.90 -0.05 1.75
C VAL A 2 -8.62 -1.38 1.99
N LEU A 3 -7.89 -2.45 2.30
CA LEU A 3 -8.43 -3.80 2.53
C LEU A 3 -8.05 -4.32 3.93
N SER A 4 -8.92 -5.12 4.57
CA SER A 4 -8.66 -5.78 5.86
C SER A 4 -9.14 -7.25 5.86
N THR A 5 -8.46 -8.14 6.60
CA THR A 5 -8.83 -9.56 6.85
C THR A 5 -9.26 -9.80 8.31
N GLU A 6 -9.57 -11.05 8.69
CA GLU A 6 -10.04 -11.49 10.04
C GLU A 6 -9.12 -11.06 11.21
N THR A 7 -7.82 -10.91 10.97
CA THR A 7 -6.91 -10.13 11.82
C THR A 7 -6.86 -8.73 11.20
N GLU A 8 -7.54 -7.75 11.80
CA GLU A 8 -7.76 -6.40 11.23
C GLU A 8 -6.46 -5.59 11.01
N HIS A 9 -5.61 -6.01 10.07
CA HIS A 9 -4.43 -5.27 9.62
C HIS A 9 -4.80 -4.37 8.45
N LEU A 10 -4.26 -3.16 8.47
CA LEU A 10 -4.44 -2.20 7.40
C LEU A 10 -3.61 -2.60 6.18
N THR A 11 -4.25 -2.89 5.05
CA THR A 11 -3.59 -3.05 3.75
C THR A 11 -3.96 -1.88 2.83
N VAL A 12 -2.96 -1.18 2.31
CA VAL A 12 -3.13 -0.06 1.37
C VAL A 12 -2.84 -0.54 -0.05
N ILE A 13 -3.76 -0.27 -0.97
CA ILE A 13 -3.56 -0.45 -2.41
C ILE A 13 -2.88 0.81 -2.96
N MET A 14 -1.70 0.62 -3.55
CA MET A 14 -0.81 1.71 -3.95
C MET A 14 -1.08 2.25 -5.36
N ASN A 15 -1.78 1.49 -6.21
CA ASN A 15 -2.05 1.91 -7.58
C ASN A 15 -3.40 1.37 -8.06
N ASP A 16 -4.01 2.07 -9.01
CA ASP A 16 -5.10 1.52 -9.80
C ASP A 16 -4.61 0.30 -10.59
N PRO A 17 -5.49 -0.66 -10.94
CA PRO A 17 -5.09 -1.84 -11.72
C PRO A 17 -4.31 -1.46 -12.98
N VAL A 18 -3.11 -2.01 -13.13
CA VAL A 18 -2.24 -1.84 -14.31
C VAL A 18 -1.87 -3.20 -14.87
N PHE A 19 -1.87 -3.34 -16.18
CA PHE A 19 -1.45 -4.58 -16.81
C PHE A 19 0.04 -4.87 -16.51
N SER A 20 0.32 -6.05 -15.95
CA SER A 20 1.70 -6.49 -15.69
C SER A 20 2.12 -7.54 -16.74
N PRO A 21 3.02 -7.21 -17.67
CA PRO A 21 3.48 -8.16 -18.68
C PRO A 21 4.17 -9.39 -18.08
N GLU A 22 4.86 -9.23 -16.94
CA GLU A 22 5.51 -10.34 -16.22
C GLU A 22 4.49 -11.36 -15.71
N HIS A 23 3.28 -10.92 -15.36
CA HIS A 23 2.26 -11.76 -14.76
C HIS A 23 1.14 -12.15 -15.74
N GLY A 24 0.92 -11.37 -16.79
CA GLY A 24 -0.14 -11.60 -17.78
C GLY A 24 -1.54 -11.18 -17.32
N TRP A 25 -1.65 -10.28 -16.34
CA TRP A 25 -2.92 -9.81 -15.80
C TRP A 25 -2.81 -8.41 -15.17
N ASP A 26 -3.97 -7.79 -14.94
CA ASP A 26 -4.08 -6.49 -14.26
C ASP A 26 -3.79 -6.62 -12.77
N ALA A 27 -2.86 -5.79 -12.32
CA ALA A 27 -2.14 -5.96 -11.08
C ALA A 27 -2.21 -4.70 -10.22
N VAL A 28 -2.27 -4.90 -8.90
CA VAL A 28 -2.12 -3.83 -7.92
C VAL A 28 -1.05 -4.18 -6.89
N LEU A 29 -0.30 -3.18 -6.43
CA LEU A 29 0.63 -3.32 -5.34
C LEU A 29 -0.08 -3.05 -4.01
N CYS A 30 0.08 -3.96 -3.06
CA CYS A 30 -0.43 -3.84 -1.71
C CYS A 30 0.71 -3.74 -0.69
N ILE A 31 0.56 -2.85 0.29
CA ILE A 31 1.46 -2.70 1.44
C ILE A 31 0.66 -2.87 2.72
N ASN A 32 1.18 -3.69 3.63
CA ASN A 32 0.53 -4.01 4.89
C ASN A 32 1.14 -3.19 6.03
N PHE A 33 0.37 -2.90 7.07
CA PHE A 33 0.86 -2.38 8.34
C PHE A 33 0.78 -3.43 9.45
N THR A 34 1.71 -3.32 10.41
CA THR A 34 1.63 -3.99 11.70
C THR A 34 2.05 -3.05 12.81
N SER A 35 1.61 -3.32 14.03
CA SER A 35 1.97 -2.53 15.21
C SER A 35 3.48 -2.56 15.48
N VAL A 36 4.00 -1.44 15.97
CA VAL A 36 5.36 -1.35 16.51
C VAL A 36 5.39 -2.03 17.87
N HIS A 37 6.34 -2.93 18.06
CA HIS A 37 6.61 -3.56 19.35
C HIS A 37 8.00 -3.10 19.84
N PRO A 38 8.14 -2.55 21.07
CA PRO A 38 9.38 -1.92 21.54
C PRO A 38 10.65 -2.78 21.45
N ASN A 39 10.51 -4.10 21.48
CA ASN A 39 11.62 -5.05 21.49
C ASN A 39 11.80 -5.81 20.16
N ILE A 40 11.04 -5.45 19.13
CA ILE A 40 11.10 -6.09 17.81
C ILE A 40 11.62 -5.05 16.81
N PRO A 41 12.78 -5.31 16.17
CA PRO A 41 13.24 -4.48 15.07
C PRO A 41 12.18 -4.37 13.99
N HIS A 42 11.94 -3.15 13.54
CA HIS A 42 10.98 -2.83 12.50
C HIS A 42 11.60 -1.92 11.46
N ASP A 43 10.96 -1.85 10.31
CA ASP A 43 11.33 -0.96 9.22
C ASP A 43 10.80 0.44 9.53
N ASP A 44 11.68 1.42 9.66
CA ASP A 44 11.36 2.80 9.99
C ASP A 44 11.09 3.68 8.76
N ALA A 45 11.15 3.12 7.54
CA ALA A 45 10.90 3.85 6.31
C ALA A 45 9.49 4.47 6.24
N CYS A 46 8.50 3.90 6.94
CA CYS A 46 7.18 4.49 7.08
C CYS A 46 6.50 4.04 8.38
N ILE A 47 6.32 4.98 9.32
CA ILE A 47 5.62 4.79 10.60
C ILE A 47 4.28 5.54 10.55
N ALA A 48 3.18 4.85 10.80
CA ALA A 48 1.86 5.43 10.99
C ALA A 48 1.60 5.71 12.47
N ASP A 49 1.25 6.95 12.79
CA ASP A 49 0.92 7.37 14.15
C ASP A 49 -0.47 6.87 14.57
N GLU A 50 -0.65 6.63 15.86
CA GLU A 50 -1.95 6.26 16.42
C GLU A 50 -3.04 7.28 16.04
N GLY A 51 -4.19 6.77 15.62
CA GLY A 51 -5.35 7.58 15.23
C GLY A 51 -5.30 8.13 13.80
N CYS A 52 -4.21 7.96 13.05
CA CYS A 52 -4.14 8.45 11.66
C CYS A 52 -5.13 7.74 10.72
N HIS A 53 -5.60 6.55 11.10
CA HIS A 53 -6.64 5.79 10.43
C HIS A 53 -7.35 4.90 11.47
N ARG A 54 -8.63 4.55 11.25
CA ARG A 54 -9.45 3.76 12.20
C ARG A 54 -8.86 2.40 12.62
N PHE A 55 -7.94 1.85 11.82
CA PHE A 55 -7.22 0.59 12.11
C PHE A 55 -5.88 0.80 12.82
N ILE A 56 -5.32 2.00 12.77
CA ILE A 56 -4.06 2.33 13.45
C ILE A 56 -4.40 2.80 14.85
N ARG A 57 -4.71 1.84 15.73
CA ARG A 57 -5.02 2.08 17.16
C ARG A 57 -3.77 2.19 18.04
N HIS A 58 -2.61 1.88 17.46
CA HIS A 58 -1.30 1.98 18.09
C HIS A 58 -0.30 2.40 17.01
N PRO A 59 0.85 2.99 17.37
CA PRO A 59 1.94 3.23 16.43
C PRO A 59 2.24 1.97 15.63
N SER A 60 2.29 2.10 14.32
CA SER A 60 2.40 0.97 13.39
C SER A 60 3.41 1.30 12.29
N TYR A 61 3.95 0.31 11.61
CA TYR A 61 4.89 0.51 10.52
C TYR A 61 4.50 -0.28 9.27
N ALA A 62 4.89 0.24 8.11
CA ALA A 62 4.68 -0.43 6.83
C ALA A 62 5.64 -1.61 6.66
N ILE A 63 5.11 -2.78 6.30
CA ILE A 63 5.89 -4.01 6.18
C ILE A 63 6.33 -4.20 4.72
N TYR A 64 7.33 -3.46 4.28
CA TYR A 64 7.83 -3.52 2.89
C TYR A 64 8.31 -4.91 2.47
N ARG A 65 8.86 -5.70 3.39
CA ARG A 65 9.25 -7.10 3.12
C ARG A 65 8.09 -8.00 2.67
N LEU A 66 6.84 -7.63 3.00
CA LEU A 66 5.61 -8.34 2.63
C LEU A 66 4.79 -7.60 1.57
N ALA A 67 5.35 -6.56 0.95
CA ALA A 67 4.70 -5.89 -0.18
C ALA A 67 4.42 -6.93 -1.29
N THR A 68 3.19 -6.95 -1.78
CA THR A 68 2.69 -8.02 -2.66
C THR A 68 1.94 -7.43 -3.85
N VAL A 69 2.20 -8.00 -5.03
CA VAL A 69 1.44 -7.71 -6.24
C VAL A 69 0.28 -8.70 -6.33
N PHE A 70 -0.95 -8.20 -6.38
CA PHE A 70 -2.17 -8.99 -6.48
C PHE A 70 -2.85 -8.81 -7.83
N LYS A 71 -3.47 -9.88 -8.33
CA LYS A 71 -4.39 -9.81 -9.46
C LYS A 71 -5.63 -9.02 -9.02
N ALA A 72 -5.95 -7.96 -9.75
CA ALA A 72 -7.06 -7.06 -9.42
C ALA A 72 -8.40 -7.81 -9.34
N GLU A 73 -8.62 -8.76 -10.26
CA GLU A 73 -9.79 -9.63 -10.27
C GLU A 73 -9.91 -10.48 -8.99
N THR A 74 -8.79 -10.99 -8.46
CA THR A 74 -8.81 -11.77 -7.21
C THR A 74 -9.23 -10.90 -6.03
N LEU A 75 -8.73 -9.67 -5.94
CA LEU A 75 -9.15 -8.75 -4.88
C LEU A 75 -10.62 -8.35 -5.02
N ARG A 76 -11.10 -8.15 -6.26
CA ARG A 76 -12.52 -7.90 -6.54
C ARG A 76 -13.38 -9.06 -6.07
N ALA A 77 -13.04 -10.30 -6.43
CA ALA A 77 -13.79 -11.48 -6.01
C ALA A 77 -13.83 -11.62 -4.48
N LYS A 78 -12.72 -11.33 -3.79
CA LYS A 78 -12.64 -11.32 -2.32
C LYS A 78 -13.49 -10.22 -1.69
N LEU A 79 -13.58 -9.05 -2.31
CA LEU A 79 -14.47 -7.97 -1.89
C LEU A 79 -15.93 -8.40 -2.04
N ASP A 80 -16.28 -8.96 -3.20
CA ASP A 80 -17.65 -9.33 -3.55
C ASP A 80 -18.17 -10.48 -2.67
N CYS A 81 -17.32 -11.43 -2.27
CA CYS A 81 -17.68 -12.53 -1.35
C CYS A 81 -17.57 -12.15 0.14
N GLY A 82 -17.12 -10.94 0.45
CA GLY A 82 -17.00 -10.44 1.82
C GLY A 82 -15.79 -10.96 2.62
N GLU A 83 -14.85 -11.66 1.97
CA GLU A 83 -13.59 -12.11 2.59
C GLU A 83 -12.70 -10.93 3.00
N ILE A 84 -12.74 -9.85 2.20
CA ILE A 84 -12.10 -8.57 2.54
C ILE A 84 -13.11 -7.43 2.48
N ARG A 85 -12.85 -6.39 3.26
CA ARG A 85 -13.71 -5.19 3.33
C ARG A 85 -12.94 -3.97 2.85
N SER A 86 -13.61 -3.14 2.05
CA SER A 86 -13.09 -1.82 1.70
C SER A 86 -13.33 -0.84 2.84
N HIS A 87 -12.35 0.03 3.10
CA HIS A 87 -12.46 1.12 4.08
C HIS A 87 -12.04 2.46 3.47
N ASP A 88 -12.17 3.51 4.27
CA ASP A 88 -11.74 4.86 3.92
C ASP A 88 -10.28 4.87 3.43
N PRO A 89 -9.94 5.72 2.45
CA PRO A 89 -8.55 5.90 2.06
C PRO A 89 -7.72 6.43 3.24
N VAL A 90 -6.45 6.04 3.28
CA VAL A 90 -5.49 6.72 4.16
C VAL A 90 -5.34 8.18 3.74
N SER A 91 -4.87 9.04 4.63
CA SER A 91 -4.58 10.43 4.27
C SER A 91 -3.52 10.51 3.18
N GLU A 92 -3.59 11.55 2.36
CA GLU A 92 -2.60 11.82 1.31
C GLU A 92 -1.17 11.84 1.89
N THR A 93 -1.00 12.46 3.06
CA THR A 93 0.29 12.50 3.76
C THR A 93 0.82 11.09 4.09
N LEU A 94 -0.04 10.17 4.55
CA LEU A 94 0.39 8.79 4.84
C LEU A 94 0.65 8.02 3.55
N PHE A 95 -0.16 8.21 2.51
CA PHE A 95 0.04 7.62 1.20
C PHE A 95 1.39 8.02 0.59
N GLU A 96 1.74 9.30 0.70
CA GLU A 96 3.01 9.84 0.22
C GLU A 96 4.22 9.27 0.97
N ARG A 97 4.12 9.10 2.30
CA ARG A 97 5.15 8.43 3.10
C ARG A 97 5.30 6.95 2.73
N LEU A 98 4.20 6.25 2.47
CA LEU A 98 4.22 4.86 1.99
C LEU A 98 4.93 4.75 0.64
N ARG A 99 4.63 5.68 -0.28
CA ARG A 99 5.27 5.76 -1.59
C ARG A 99 6.77 6.02 -1.43
N ALA A 100 7.16 7.00 -0.62
CA ALA A 100 8.57 7.31 -0.37
C ALA A 100 9.33 6.10 0.20
N GLY A 101 8.74 5.37 1.14
CA GLY A 101 9.40 4.21 1.73
C GLY A 101 9.63 3.03 0.76
N LEU A 102 8.93 2.94 -0.38
CA LEU A 102 9.26 1.98 -1.45
C LEU A 102 10.66 2.19 -2.03
N PHE A 103 11.22 3.39 -1.88
CA PHE A 103 12.52 3.78 -2.41
C PHE A 103 13.62 3.89 -1.35
N VAL A 104 13.24 3.97 -0.07
CA VAL A 104 14.18 4.12 1.06
C VAL A 104 14.36 2.81 1.83
N SER A 105 13.32 1.98 1.95
CA SER A 105 13.42 0.71 2.67
C SER A 105 14.35 -0.27 1.96
N THR A 106 15.30 -0.82 2.72
CA THR A 106 16.20 -1.89 2.25
C THR A 106 15.50 -3.25 2.13
N PHE A 107 14.28 -3.38 2.67
CA PHE A 107 13.51 -4.62 2.68
C PHE A 107 12.59 -4.80 1.47
N VAL A 108 12.48 -3.78 0.60
CA VAL A 108 11.71 -3.90 -0.64
C VAL A 108 12.40 -4.89 -1.58
N SER A 109 11.71 -5.98 -1.93
CA SER A 109 12.26 -6.99 -2.82
C SER A 109 12.46 -6.46 -4.26
N GLU A 110 13.43 -7.03 -4.98
CA GLU A 110 13.67 -6.63 -6.39
C GLU A 110 12.49 -6.91 -7.32
N LYS A 111 11.66 -7.91 -6.99
CA LYS A 111 10.39 -8.14 -7.70
C LYS A 111 9.47 -6.92 -7.59
N ILE A 112 9.35 -6.35 -6.39
CA ILE A 112 8.49 -5.18 -6.15
C ILE A 112 9.08 -3.94 -6.81
N LYS A 113 10.40 -3.71 -6.69
CA LYS A 113 11.06 -2.59 -7.38
C LYS A 113 10.90 -2.67 -8.90
N ARG A 114 11.00 -3.87 -9.49
CA ARG A 114 10.77 -4.10 -10.92
C ARG A 114 9.32 -3.84 -11.31
N PHE A 115 8.36 -4.29 -10.51
CA PHE A 115 6.94 -3.98 -10.74
C PHE A 115 6.69 -2.47 -10.74
N VAL A 116 7.17 -1.75 -9.73
CA VAL A 116 7.03 -0.28 -9.63
C VAL A 116 7.62 0.41 -10.86
N ARG A 117 8.82 -0.01 -11.29
CA ARG A 117 9.50 0.58 -12.45
C ARG A 117 8.81 0.34 -13.79
N ASN A 118 8.28 -0.86 -13.99
CA ASN A 118 7.83 -1.29 -15.31
C ASN A 118 6.31 -1.18 -15.50
N CYS A 119 5.54 -1.22 -14.40
CA CYS A 119 4.07 -1.33 -14.45
C CYS A 119 3.38 -0.14 -13.76
N ALA A 120 3.96 0.43 -12.70
CA ALA A 120 3.35 1.49 -11.91
C ALA A 120 4.24 2.75 -11.82
N PRO A 121 4.61 3.38 -12.95
CA PRO A 121 5.52 4.53 -12.96
C PRO A 121 4.94 5.77 -12.25
N GLY A 122 3.63 5.85 -12.05
CA GLY A 122 2.98 6.87 -11.22
C GLY A 122 3.41 6.82 -9.75
N LEU A 123 3.94 5.68 -9.27
CA LEU A 123 4.54 5.57 -7.95
C LEU A 123 5.98 6.12 -7.91
N MET A 124 6.62 6.32 -9.06
CA MET A 124 7.98 6.87 -9.15
C MET A 124 8.01 8.40 -9.23
N HIS A 125 6.91 9.02 -9.64
CA HIS A 125 6.82 10.47 -9.77
C HIS A 125 5.92 11.03 -8.68
N CYS A 126 6.39 12.08 -8.03
CA CYS A 126 5.55 12.92 -7.19
C CYS A 126 4.64 13.73 -8.09
N SER A 127 3.52 13.16 -8.50
CA SER A 127 2.46 13.92 -9.14
C SER A 127 1.72 14.68 -8.06
N LEU A 128 2.28 15.81 -7.62
CA LEU A 128 1.45 16.94 -7.22
C LEU A 128 0.66 17.35 -8.47
N GLN A 129 -0.45 16.66 -8.74
CA GLN A 129 -1.46 17.27 -9.60
C GLN A 129 -2.09 18.37 -8.76
N GLU A 130 -1.57 19.58 -8.95
CA GLU A 130 -2.31 20.81 -8.70
C GLU A 130 -3.69 20.63 -9.34
N THR A 131 -4.69 20.37 -8.49
CA THR A 131 -6.08 20.44 -8.90
C THR A 131 -6.39 21.92 -9.03
N ASP A 132 -6.23 22.40 -10.26
CA ASP A 132 -6.78 23.65 -10.75
C ASP A 132 -8.23 23.79 -10.25
N ARG A 133 -8.43 24.66 -9.25
CA ARG A 133 -9.77 25.19 -8.97
C ARG A 133 -10.16 26.04 -10.17
N LYS A 134 -10.94 25.46 -11.07
CA LYS A 134 -11.87 26.20 -11.91
C LYS A 134 -13.29 25.75 -11.61
N SER A 135 -13.95 26.48 -10.71
CA SER A 135 -15.34 26.93 -10.82
C SER A 135 -15.59 28.05 -9.82
#